data_AF-A0A1Y1YH28-F1
#
_entry.id   AF-A0A1Y1YH28-F1
#
_cell.length_a   1.000
_cell.length_b   1.000
_cell.length_c   1.000
_cell.angle_alpha   90.00
_cell.angle_beta   90.00
_cell.angle_gamma   90.00
#
_symmetry.space_group_name_H-M   'P 1'
#
loop_
_entity.id
_entity.type
_entity.pdbx_description
1 polymer ?
#
loop_
_entity_poly.entity_id
_entity_poly.type
_entity_poly.pdbx_seq_one_letter_code
_entity_poly.pdbx_strand_id
1 'polypeptide(L)'
;MGYDIPIVSQDPKLHREVGLMIASTSTLIAISNIYHSIIMVIHNKHAIFKLNLVAAVLLLANSIAQLCAYFISEFPCTWRYLVFTVSLTISIISLDTILYLKAKSVQTKPWLITIIYVFLRLLHLVVWVKLLLNIRIIKIGDNSCSSLARTYEMLIFIALETIIIIYLTVLFLAIIYLQYKESPRTIYSLLLKDGLIFSLSICFIYFLITIFQLTNLMSLKDLFSIEWAVSSKIMTDQVWRSHLRHADGLNPSESACVDAFNMNLTAIEIK
;
A
#
# COMPACT_ATOMS: atom_id res chain seq x y z
N MET A 1 21.84 4.55 28.38
CA MET A 1 21.13 5.79 28.74
C MET A 1 20.07 6.04 27.68
N GLY A 2 18.80 5.75 28.01
CA GLY A 2 17.68 6.11 27.15
C GLY A 2 17.24 7.52 27.51
N TYR A 3 17.27 8.44 26.55
CA TYR A 3 16.62 9.74 26.73
C TYR A 3 15.11 9.50 26.68
N ASP A 4 14.45 9.57 27.83
CA ASP A 4 12.99 9.64 27.88
C ASP A 4 12.60 11.01 27.32
N ILE A 5 12.23 11.05 26.04
CA ILE A 5 11.70 12.24 25.40
C ILE A 5 10.42 12.60 26.16
N PRO A 6 10.30 13.85 26.67
CA PRO A 6 9.12 14.25 27.41
C PRO A 6 7.88 14.03 26.55
N ILE A 7 6.96 13.21 27.05
CA ILE A 7 5.67 12.96 26.42
C ILE A 7 4.94 14.30 26.43
N VAL A 8 4.86 14.95 25.27
CA VAL A 8 3.98 16.10 25.08
C VAL A 8 2.59 15.63 25.48
N SER A 9 2.02 16.26 26.51
CA SER A 9 0.67 15.98 27.00
C SER A 9 -0.33 16.24 25.88
N GLN A 10 -0.62 15.20 25.09
CA GLN A 10 -1.58 15.28 24.02
C GLN A 10 -3.00 15.24 24.59
N ASP A 11 -3.87 16.11 24.08
CA ASP A 11 -5.29 16.12 24.44
C ASP A 11 -5.95 14.80 24.00
N PRO A 12 -6.45 13.98 24.94
CA PRO A 12 -7.07 12.69 24.63
C PRO A 12 -8.32 12.84 23.75
N LYS A 13 -8.99 14.01 23.79
CA LYS A 13 -10.15 14.29 22.94
C LYS A 13 -9.74 14.42 21.48
N LEU A 14 -8.66 15.15 21.21
CA LEU A 14 -8.13 15.35 19.85
C LEU A 14 -7.72 14.01 19.21
N HIS A 15 -7.03 13.14 19.96
CA HIS A 15 -6.67 11.81 19.45
C HIS A 15 -7.86 10.96 19.05
N ARG A 16 -8.93 11.00 19.85
CA ARG A 16 -10.15 10.25 19.56
C ARG A 16 -10.82 10.73 18.28
N GLU A 17 -10.91 12.05 18.10
CA GLU A 17 -11.52 12.66 16.91
C GLU A 17 -10.71 12.35 15.64
N VAL A 18 -9.39 12.49 15.71
CA VAL A 18 -8.47 12.17 14.62
C VAL A 18 -8.54 10.68 14.25
N GLY A 19 -8.47 9.79 15.23
CA GLY A 19 -8.53 8.35 14.98
C GLY A 19 -9.90 7.90 14.44
N LEU A 20 -11.00 8.53 14.85
CA LEU A 20 -12.33 8.29 14.27
C LEU A 20 -12.42 8.75 12.81
N MET A 21 -11.86 9.93 12.50
CA MET A 21 -11.77 10.44 11.13
C MET A 21 -11.00 9.47 10.24
N ILE A 22 -9.83 9.00 10.69
CA ILE A 22 -8.98 8.07 9.93
C ILE A 22 -9.69 6.74 9.69
N ALA A 23 -10.32 6.16 10.71
CA ALA A 23 -11.06 4.91 10.57
C ALA A 23 -12.23 5.06 9.58
N SER A 24 -12.93 6.20 9.61
CA SER A 24 -14.05 6.50 8.70
C SER A 24 -13.56 6.64 7.26
N THR A 25 -12.51 7.44 7.02
CA THR A 25 -11.92 7.61 5.68
C THR A 25 -11.35 6.30 5.14
N SER A 26 -10.66 5.53 6.00
CA SER A 26 -10.11 4.21 5.62
C SER A 26 -11.21 3.24 5.22
N THR A 27 -12.36 3.27 5.90
CA THR A 27 -13.53 2.45 5.56
C THR A 27 -14.07 2.77 4.17
N LEU A 28 -14.24 4.06 3.85
CA LEU A 28 -14.70 4.50 2.53
C LEU A 28 -13.73 4.08 1.42
N ILE A 29 -12.44 4.26 1.65
CA ILE A 29 -11.37 3.82 0.73
C ILE A 29 -11.44 2.30 0.55
N ALA A 30 -11.60 1.53 1.62
CA ALA A 30 -11.65 0.08 1.58
C ALA A 30 -12.86 -0.44 0.80
N ILE A 31 -14.04 0.16 0.97
CA ILE A 31 -15.24 -0.18 0.19
C ILE A 31 -14.99 0.04 -1.30
N SER A 32 -14.45 1.21 -1.67
CA SER A 32 -14.09 1.50 -3.07
C SER A 32 -13.09 0.48 -3.62
N ASN A 33 -12.07 0.13 -2.85
CA ASN A 33 -11.05 -0.82 -3.26
C ASN A 33 -11.60 -2.24 -3.43
N ILE A 34 -12.49 -2.68 -2.53
CA ILE A 34 -13.16 -3.99 -2.61
C ILE A 34 -14.02 -4.05 -3.87
N TYR A 35 -14.81 -3.01 -4.14
CA TYR A 35 -15.67 -2.96 -5.33
C TYR A 35 -14.85 -3.19 -6.62
N HIS A 36 -13.79 -2.41 -6.83
CA HIS A 36 -12.90 -2.59 -7.99
C HIS A 36 -12.22 -3.96 -8.00
N SER A 37 -11.77 -4.44 -6.84
CA SER A 37 -11.07 -5.73 -6.74
C SER A 37 -11.96 -6.92 -7.06
N ILE A 38 -13.23 -6.90 -6.63
CA ILE A 38 -14.21 -7.93 -6.97
C ILE A 38 -14.40 -7.99 -8.49
N ILE A 39 -14.59 -6.84 -9.14
CA ILE A 39 -14.72 -6.78 -10.61
C ILE A 39 -13.49 -7.39 -11.29
N MET A 40 -12.28 -7.02 -10.86
CA MET A 40 -11.04 -7.56 -11.42
C MET A 40 -10.92 -9.08 -11.25
N VAL A 41 -11.30 -9.62 -10.08
CA VAL A 41 -11.21 -11.05 -9.78
C VAL A 41 -12.25 -11.87 -10.54
N ILE A 42 -13.47 -11.36 -10.72
CA ILE A 42 -14.51 -12.05 -11.48
C ILE A 42 -14.10 -12.25 -12.94
N HIS A 43 -13.50 -11.23 -13.55
CA HIS A 43 -13.12 -11.26 -14.96
C HIS A 43 -11.77 -11.93 -15.22
N ASN A 44 -10.89 -12.03 -14.22
CA ASN A 44 -9.53 -12.53 -14.42
C ASN A 44 -9.01 -13.42 -13.29
N LYS A 45 -8.28 -14.48 -13.67
CA LYS A 45 -7.72 -15.46 -12.74
C LYS A 45 -6.33 -15.09 -12.18
N HIS A 46 -5.75 -13.97 -12.58
CA HIS A 46 -4.40 -13.58 -12.17
C HIS A 46 -4.28 -13.36 -10.65
N ALA A 47 -3.17 -13.83 -10.06
CA ALA A 47 -2.93 -13.76 -8.62
C ALA A 47 -2.88 -12.32 -8.08
N ILE A 48 -2.44 -11.35 -8.88
CA ILE A 48 -2.37 -9.93 -8.52
C ILE A 48 -3.74 -9.39 -8.09
N PHE A 49 -4.82 -9.76 -8.79
CA PHE A 49 -6.17 -9.30 -8.46
C PHE A 49 -6.67 -9.88 -7.14
N LYS A 50 -6.36 -11.16 -6.87
CA LYS A 50 -6.71 -11.82 -5.61
C LYS A 50 -5.97 -11.23 -4.43
N LEU A 51 -4.66 -10.95 -4.58
CA LEU A 51 -3.85 -10.29 -3.55
C LEU A 51 -4.38 -8.88 -3.24
N ASN A 52 -4.79 -8.13 -4.27
CA ASN A 52 -5.38 -6.81 -4.07
C ASN A 52 -6.71 -6.88 -3.31
N LEU A 53 -7.54 -7.87 -3.63
CA LEU A 53 -8.79 -8.13 -2.90
C LEU A 53 -8.52 -8.48 -1.42
N VAL A 54 -7.54 -9.36 -1.15
CA VAL A 54 -7.14 -9.72 0.22
C VAL A 54 -6.71 -8.46 0.99
N ALA A 55 -5.85 -7.63 0.40
CA ALA A 55 -5.39 -6.39 1.03
C ALA A 55 -6.56 -5.44 1.35
N ALA A 56 -7.50 -5.28 0.42
CA ALA A 56 -8.67 -4.41 0.58
C ALA A 56 -9.68 -4.93 1.63
N VAL A 57 -9.91 -6.25 1.67
CA VAL A 57 -10.77 -6.90 2.68
C VAL A 57 -10.17 -6.75 4.07
N LEU A 58 -8.86 -6.95 4.23
CA LEU A 58 -8.18 -6.76 5.50
C LEU A 58 -8.28 -5.30 5.97
N LEU A 59 -8.14 -4.33 5.06
CA LEU A 59 -8.29 -2.91 5.36
C LEU A 59 -9.72 -2.60 5.84
N LEU A 60 -10.75 -3.13 5.16
CA LEU A 60 -12.14 -2.94 5.55
C LEU A 60 -12.42 -3.55 6.93
N ALA A 61 -12.05 -4.82 7.12
CA ALA A 61 -12.26 -5.54 8.37
C ALA A 61 -11.60 -4.81 9.55
N ASN A 62 -10.37 -4.35 9.36
CA ASN A 62 -9.66 -3.58 10.38
C ASN A 62 -10.29 -2.21 10.63
N SER A 63 -10.71 -1.48 9.57
CA SER A 63 -11.34 -0.17 9.74
C SER A 63 -12.69 -0.26 10.46
N ILE A 64 -13.50 -1.27 10.15
CA ILE A 64 -14.74 -1.57 10.88
C ILE A 64 -14.44 -1.94 12.33
N ALA A 65 -13.46 -2.81 12.57
CA ALA A 65 -13.06 -3.18 13.93
C ALA A 65 -12.61 -1.96 14.75
N GLN A 66 -11.88 -1.02 14.13
CA GLN A 66 -11.51 0.24 14.76
C GLN A 66 -12.72 1.13 15.05
N LEU A 67 -13.69 1.25 14.13
CA LEU A 67 -14.93 1.98 14.38
C LEU A 67 -15.72 1.37 15.54
N CYS A 68 -15.95 0.05 15.51
CA CYS A 68 -16.61 -0.68 16.60
C CYS A 68 -15.89 -0.50 17.93
N ALA A 69 -14.56 -0.50 17.93
CA ALA A 69 -13.73 -0.28 19.11
C ALA A 69 -13.95 1.10 19.76
N TYR A 70 -14.40 2.12 19.01
CA TYR A 70 -14.76 3.43 19.58
C TYR A 70 -16.12 3.42 20.32
N PHE A 71 -17.03 2.52 19.94
CA PHE A 71 -18.37 2.41 20.54
C PHE A 71 -18.46 1.32 21.60
N ILE A 72 -17.66 0.25 21.47
CA ILE A 72 -17.68 -0.93 22.35
C ILE A 72 -16.36 -0.96 23.13
N SER A 73 -16.43 -0.74 24.45
CA SER A 73 -15.25 -0.68 25.34
C SER A 73 -14.69 -2.06 25.71
N GLU A 74 -15.49 -3.12 25.63
CA GLU A 74 -15.21 -4.38 26.32
C GLU A 74 -14.01 -5.18 25.79
N PHE A 75 -13.54 -4.94 24.56
CA PHE A 75 -12.40 -5.70 24.03
C PHE A 75 -11.06 -5.29 24.67
N PRO A 76 -10.23 -6.25 25.12
CA PRO A 76 -8.90 -5.99 25.67
C PRO A 76 -7.99 -5.24 24.68
N CYS A 77 -7.25 -4.24 25.15
CA CYS A 77 -6.31 -3.46 24.32
C CYS A 77 -5.31 -4.34 23.57
N THR A 78 -4.80 -5.39 24.22
CA THR A 78 -3.84 -6.34 23.63
C THR A 78 -4.42 -7.04 22.42
N TRP A 79 -5.67 -7.48 22.50
CA TRP A 79 -6.35 -8.14 21.38
C TRP A 79 -6.53 -7.18 20.20
N ARG A 80 -7.03 -5.97 20.46
CA ARG A 80 -7.22 -4.93 19.43
C ARG A 80 -5.91 -4.62 18.70
N TYR A 81 -4.83 -4.46 19.46
CA TYR A 81 -3.50 -4.18 18.92
C TYR A 81 -2.97 -5.34 18.08
N LEU A 82 -3.10 -6.58 18.56
CA LEU A 82 -2.62 -7.76 17.84
C LEU A 82 -3.37 -7.98 16.52
N VAL A 83 -4.70 -7.88 16.53
CA VAL A 83 -5.53 -8.00 15.32
C VAL A 83 -5.16 -6.92 14.31
N PHE A 84 -4.98 -5.68 14.75
CA PHE A 84 -4.54 -4.57 13.90
C PHE A 84 -3.19 -4.88 13.26
N THR A 85 -2.18 -5.19 14.06
CA THR A 85 -0.80 -5.36 13.58
C THR A 85 -0.64 -6.59 12.69
N VAL A 86 -1.32 -7.70 12.99
CA VAL A 86 -1.32 -8.89 12.13
C VAL A 86 -2.00 -8.61 10.80
N SER A 87 -3.18 -7.97 10.82
CA SER A 87 -3.93 -7.64 9.59
C SER A 87 -3.16 -6.68 8.69
N LEU A 88 -2.56 -5.65 9.29
CA LEU A 88 -1.67 -4.70 8.62
C LEU A 88 -0.50 -5.44 7.94
N THR A 89 0.17 -6.33 8.67
CA THR A 89 1.34 -7.06 8.16
C THR A 89 0.99 -7.97 6.99
N ILE A 90 -0.11 -8.73 7.07
CA ILE A 90 -0.58 -9.57 5.97
C ILE A 90 -0.92 -8.71 4.74
N SER A 91 -1.52 -7.54 4.95
CA SER A 91 -1.87 -6.63 3.87
C SER A 91 -0.64 -6.02 3.21
N ILE A 92 0.35 -5.55 3.99
CA ILE A 92 1.65 -5.06 3.49
C ILE A 92 2.32 -6.15 2.64
N ILE A 93 2.49 -7.37 3.18
CA ILE A 93 3.06 -8.51 2.45
C ILE A 93 2.29 -8.77 1.13
N SER A 94 0.98 -8.62 1.13
CA SER A 94 0.15 -8.79 -0.08
C SER A 94 0.45 -7.72 -1.13
N LEU A 95 0.55 -6.45 -0.73
CA LEU A 95 0.90 -5.32 -1.60
C LEU A 95 2.32 -5.47 -2.18
N ASP A 96 3.27 -5.89 -1.36
CA ASP A 96 4.65 -6.12 -1.80
C ASP A 96 4.78 -7.30 -2.73
N THR A 97 3.98 -8.34 -2.48
CA THR A 97 3.92 -9.48 -3.37
C THR A 97 3.37 -9.07 -4.73
N ILE A 98 2.44 -8.10 -4.81
CA ILE A 98 2.00 -7.52 -6.09
C ILE A 98 3.17 -6.81 -6.79
N LEU A 99 3.94 -5.98 -6.09
CA LEU A 99 5.12 -5.32 -6.66
C LEU A 99 6.17 -6.32 -7.14
N TYR A 100 6.43 -7.34 -6.33
CA TYR A 100 7.34 -8.43 -6.67
C TYR A 100 6.86 -9.18 -7.91
N LEU A 101 5.55 -9.49 -8.03
CA LEU A 101 5.00 -10.14 -9.22
C LEU A 101 5.14 -9.26 -10.47
N LYS A 102 4.95 -7.94 -10.35
CA LYS A 102 5.19 -6.97 -11.44
C LYS A 102 6.66 -6.94 -11.86
N ALA A 103 7.58 -6.88 -10.91
CA ALA A 103 9.02 -6.91 -11.20
C ALA A 103 9.45 -8.27 -11.79
N LYS A 104 8.89 -9.37 -11.29
CA LYS A 104 9.15 -10.72 -11.79
C LYS A 104 8.68 -10.91 -13.22
N SER A 105 7.53 -10.34 -13.61
CA SER A 105 6.97 -10.53 -14.95
C SER A 105 7.80 -9.90 -16.08
N VAL A 106 8.67 -8.93 -15.75
CA VAL A 106 9.50 -8.24 -16.76
C VAL A 106 10.93 -8.78 -16.83
N GLN A 107 11.36 -9.60 -15.86
CA GLN A 107 12.75 -10.09 -15.77
C GLN A 107 12.95 -11.42 -16.52
N THR A 108 14.03 -11.53 -17.28
CA THR A 108 14.45 -12.80 -17.92
C THR A 108 14.96 -13.84 -16.92
N LYS A 109 15.66 -13.41 -15.86
CA LYS A 109 16.23 -14.27 -14.81
C LYS A 109 15.61 -13.94 -13.44
N PRO A 110 14.38 -14.40 -13.14
CA PRO A 110 13.64 -13.97 -11.95
C PRO A 110 14.22 -14.50 -10.62
N TRP A 111 15.04 -15.55 -10.65
CA TRP A 111 15.49 -16.25 -9.44
C TRP A 111 16.29 -15.37 -8.47
N LEU A 112 17.16 -14.49 -8.98
CA LEU A 112 17.94 -13.58 -8.13
C LEU A 112 17.04 -12.62 -7.35
N ILE A 113 16.03 -12.07 -8.01
CA ILE A 113 15.06 -11.17 -7.38
C ILE A 113 14.27 -11.91 -6.32
N THR A 114 13.86 -13.15 -6.62
CA THR A 114 13.16 -14.00 -5.65
C THR A 114 13.99 -14.21 -4.39
N ILE A 115 15.28 -14.56 -4.52
CA ILE A 115 16.16 -14.78 -3.37
C ILE A 115 16.29 -13.50 -2.53
N ILE A 116 16.58 -12.37 -3.17
CA ILE A 116 16.75 -11.08 -2.49
C ILE A 116 15.44 -10.66 -1.79
N TYR A 117 14.31 -10.77 -2.48
CA TYR A 117 12.99 -10.44 -1.93
C TYR A 117 12.65 -11.30 -0.71
N VAL A 118 12.83 -12.62 -0.81
CA VAL A 118 12.57 -13.55 0.31
C VAL A 118 13.49 -13.23 1.50
N PHE A 119 14.78 -12.98 1.25
CA PHE A 119 15.71 -12.60 2.31
C PHE A 119 15.30 -11.30 3.02
N LEU A 120 14.98 -10.24 2.26
CA LEU A 120 14.55 -8.97 2.84
C LEU A 120 13.23 -9.11 3.61
N ARG A 121 12.28 -9.92 3.12
CA ARG A 121 11.00 -10.17 3.81
C ARG A 121 11.17 -10.99 5.08
N LEU A 122 12.10 -11.96 5.10
CA LEU A 122 12.45 -12.68 6.33
C LEU A 122 13.09 -11.73 7.36
N LEU A 123 14.01 -10.88 6.93
CA LEU A 123 14.60 -9.86 7.80
C LEU A 123 13.52 -8.92 8.36
N HIS A 124 12.59 -8.49 7.51
CA HIS A 124 11.46 -7.65 7.91
C HIS A 124 10.56 -8.33 8.93
N LEU A 125 10.24 -9.60 8.71
CA LEU A 125 9.47 -10.41 9.66
C LEU A 125 10.18 -10.56 11.01
N VAL A 126 11.50 -10.75 11.04
CA VAL A 126 12.28 -10.83 12.28
C VAL A 126 12.22 -9.51 13.05
N VAL A 127 12.38 -8.37 12.38
CA VAL A 127 12.26 -7.04 13.00
C VAL A 127 10.85 -6.84 13.55
N TRP A 128 9.83 -7.25 12.81
CA TRP A 128 8.43 -7.18 13.23
C TRP A 128 8.12 -8.03 14.47
N VAL A 129 8.56 -9.30 14.49
CA VAL A 129 8.38 -10.18 15.66
C VAL A 129 9.08 -9.58 16.88
N LYS A 130 10.31 -9.07 16.70
CA LYS A 130 11.04 -8.40 17.79
C LYS A 130 10.29 -7.19 18.30
N LEU A 131 9.73 -6.38 17.40
CA LEU A 131 8.91 -5.22 17.75
C LEU A 131 7.67 -5.63 18.57
N LEU A 132 6.97 -6.70 18.16
CA LEU A 132 5.82 -7.22 18.89
C LEU A 132 6.17 -7.72 20.29
N LEU A 133 7.31 -8.39 20.46
CA LEU A 133 7.74 -8.90 21.76
C LEU A 133 8.15 -7.78 22.73
N ASN A 134 8.64 -6.66 22.21
CA ASN A 134 9.12 -5.53 23.02
C ASN A 134 8.06 -4.49 23.33
N ILE A 135 6.86 -4.59 22.74
CA ILE A 135 5.88 -3.53 22.85
C ILE A 135 5.19 -3.53 24.20
N ARG A 136 5.07 -2.34 24.80
CA ARG A 136 4.28 -2.15 26.02
C ARG A 136 2.96 -1.51 25.65
N ILE A 137 1.86 -2.22 25.91
CA ILE A 137 0.51 -1.74 25.67
C ILE A 137 0.01 -1.10 26.96
N ILE A 138 -0.37 0.18 26.87
CA ILE A 138 -0.82 0.98 28.01
C ILE A 138 -2.26 1.43 27.71
N LYS A 139 -3.15 1.24 28.69
CA LYS A 139 -4.51 1.77 28.62
C LYS A 139 -4.48 3.26 28.98
N ILE A 140 -4.93 4.13 28.08
CA ILE A 140 -5.06 5.57 28.31
C ILE A 140 -6.55 5.90 28.42
N GLY A 141 -7.06 6.11 29.64
CA GLY A 141 -8.49 6.33 29.88
C GLY A 141 -9.36 5.10 29.56
N ASP A 142 -10.69 5.29 29.53
CA ASP A 142 -11.61 4.15 29.55
C ASP A 142 -11.65 3.35 28.23
N ASN A 143 -11.42 4.00 27.09
CA ASN A 143 -11.61 3.38 25.75
C ASN A 143 -10.40 3.51 24.80
N SER A 144 -9.30 4.14 25.21
CA SER A 144 -8.15 4.33 24.32
C SER A 144 -6.95 3.47 24.75
N CYS A 145 -6.27 2.90 23.76
CA CYS A 145 -5.11 2.04 23.94
C CYS A 145 -3.95 2.68 23.20
N SER A 146 -2.84 2.90 23.90
CA SER A 146 -1.60 3.36 23.29
C SER A 146 -0.53 2.28 23.38
N SER A 147 0.39 2.31 22.44
CA SER A 147 1.50 1.38 22.38
C SER A 147 2.80 2.15 22.45
N LEU A 148 3.60 1.88 23.49
CA LEU A 148 4.95 2.41 23.60
C LEU A 148 5.90 1.42 22.93
N ALA A 149 6.35 1.77 21.73
CA ALA A 149 7.41 1.06 21.02
C ALA A 149 8.70 1.88 21.10
N ARG A 150 9.86 1.20 21.07
CA ARG A 150 11.15 1.88 20.98
C ARG A 150 11.28 2.53 19.61
N THR A 151 11.49 3.84 19.56
CA THR A 151 11.54 4.63 18.32
C THR A 151 12.51 4.05 17.29
N TYR A 152 13.70 3.60 17.71
CA TYR A 152 14.69 3.05 16.79
C TYR A 152 14.22 1.73 16.14
N GLU A 153 13.45 0.89 16.84
CA GLU A 153 12.93 -0.37 16.27
C GLU A 153 11.89 -0.07 15.19
N MET A 154 11.06 0.95 15.43
CA MET A 154 10.10 1.46 14.45
C MET A 154 10.79 2.03 13.21
N LEU A 155 11.84 2.84 13.41
CA LEU A 155 12.60 3.42 12.30
C LEU A 155 13.28 2.35 11.46
N ILE A 156 13.84 1.31 12.08
CA ILE A 156 14.42 0.17 11.34
C ILE A 156 13.33 -0.56 10.54
N PHE A 157 12.16 -0.80 11.13
CA PHE A 157 11.03 -1.42 10.45
C PHE A 157 10.60 -0.61 9.22
N ILE A 158 10.35 0.69 9.39
CA ILE A 158 9.96 1.61 8.32
C ILE A 158 11.04 1.69 7.23
N ALA A 159 12.31 1.81 7.62
CA ALA A 159 13.41 1.90 6.68
C ALA A 159 13.54 0.62 5.84
N LEU A 160 13.41 -0.55 6.47
CA LEU A 160 13.50 -1.82 5.77
C LEU A 160 12.33 -2.01 4.78
N GLU A 161 11.11 -1.63 5.18
CA GLU A 161 9.95 -1.67 4.29
C GLU A 161 10.13 -0.72 3.10
N THR A 162 10.60 0.50 3.36
CA THR A 162 10.92 1.48 2.33
C THR A 162 11.97 0.96 1.35
N ILE A 163 13.04 0.31 1.84
CA ILE A 163 14.07 -0.31 1.01
C ILE A 163 13.48 -1.38 0.09
N ILE A 164 12.58 -2.23 0.59
CA ILE A 164 11.95 -3.28 -0.22
C ILE A 164 11.11 -2.66 -1.34
N ILE A 165 10.28 -1.66 -1.03
CA ILE A 165 9.41 -1.02 -2.01
C ILE A 165 10.24 -0.27 -3.06
N ILE A 166 11.26 0.49 -2.65
CA ILE A 166 12.16 1.19 -3.57
C ILE A 166 12.88 0.19 -4.48
N TYR A 167 13.44 -0.87 -3.90
CA TYR A 167 14.16 -1.90 -4.65
C TYR A 167 13.27 -2.53 -5.75
N LEU A 168 12.07 -2.99 -5.39
CA LEU A 168 11.15 -3.63 -6.33
C LEU A 168 10.66 -2.65 -7.41
N THR A 169 10.38 -1.41 -7.03
CA THR A 169 9.85 -0.39 -7.94
C THR A 169 10.91 0.11 -8.92
N VAL A 170 12.13 0.39 -8.43
CA VAL A 170 13.26 0.81 -9.27
C VAL A 170 13.62 -0.28 -10.26
N LEU A 171 13.68 -1.54 -9.82
CA LEU A 171 13.94 -2.68 -10.70
C LEU A 171 12.89 -2.79 -11.81
N PHE A 172 11.60 -2.74 -11.45
CA PHE A 172 10.50 -2.75 -12.42
C PHE A 172 10.61 -1.59 -13.42
N LEU A 173 10.80 -0.36 -12.93
CA LEU A 173 10.92 0.84 -13.78
C LEU A 173 12.13 0.79 -14.70
N ALA A 174 13.29 0.30 -14.23
CA ALA A 174 14.50 0.19 -15.02
C ALA A 174 14.31 -0.74 -16.22
N ILE A 175 13.67 -1.89 -16.02
CA ILE A 175 13.39 -2.85 -17.10
C ILE A 175 12.35 -2.30 -18.08
N ILE A 176 11.25 -1.72 -17.59
CA ILE A 176 10.25 -1.09 -18.48
C ILE A 176 10.86 0.07 -19.27
N TYR A 177 11.77 0.84 -18.66
CA TYR A 177 12.47 1.93 -19.34
C TYR A 177 13.35 1.41 -20.47
N LEU A 178 14.08 0.31 -20.25
CA LEU A 178 14.86 -0.34 -21.30
C LEU A 178 13.96 -0.81 -22.46
N GLN A 179 12.84 -1.46 -22.14
CA GLN A 179 11.86 -1.91 -23.13
C GLN A 179 11.22 -0.74 -23.90
N TYR A 180 10.94 0.37 -23.22
CA TYR A 180 10.45 1.59 -23.84
C TYR A 180 11.47 2.18 -24.82
N LYS A 181 12.77 2.16 -24.47
CA LYS A 181 13.84 2.62 -25.34
C LYS A 181 14.00 1.76 -26.59
N GLU A 182 13.83 0.45 -26.46
CA GLU A 182 13.89 -0.50 -27.58
C GLU A 182 12.63 -0.46 -28.45
N SER A 183 11.45 -0.31 -27.85
CA SER A 183 10.16 -0.24 -28.53
C SER A 183 9.27 0.81 -27.87
N PRO A 184 9.22 2.05 -28.40
CA PRO A 184 8.47 3.14 -27.79
C PRO A 184 6.97 2.97 -27.99
N ARG A 185 6.36 2.11 -27.18
CA ARG A 185 4.90 1.91 -27.10
C ARG A 185 4.31 2.80 -26.01
N THR A 186 3.15 3.39 -26.28
CA THR A 186 2.41 4.24 -25.32
C THR A 186 2.14 3.52 -24.01
N ILE A 187 1.93 2.19 -24.05
CA ILE A 187 1.71 1.35 -22.88
C ILE A 187 2.89 1.46 -21.90
N TYR A 188 4.14 1.34 -22.36
CA TYR A 188 5.31 1.41 -21.48
C TYR A 188 5.49 2.79 -20.85
N SER A 189 5.24 3.87 -21.60
CA SER A 189 5.27 5.24 -21.07
C SER A 189 4.26 5.43 -19.95
N LEU A 190 3.04 4.91 -20.11
CA LEU A 190 2.01 4.94 -19.07
C LEU A 190 2.41 4.11 -17.85
N LEU A 191 2.97 2.91 -18.04
CA LEU A 191 3.47 2.08 -16.92
C LEU A 191 4.60 2.77 -16.15
N LEU A 192 5.51 3.45 -16.84
CA LEU A 192 6.58 4.24 -16.20
C LEU A 192 6.00 5.39 -15.38
N LYS A 193 5.06 6.15 -15.95
CA LYS A 193 4.40 7.25 -15.25
C LYS A 193 3.66 6.77 -14.00
N ASP A 194 2.89 5.69 -14.14
CA ASP A 194 2.14 5.10 -13.02
C ASP A 194 3.07 4.57 -11.93
N GLY A 195 4.17 3.89 -12.30
CA GLY A 195 5.16 3.38 -11.36
C GLY A 195 5.95 4.48 -10.65
N LEU A 196 6.32 5.55 -11.37
CA LEU A 196 6.98 6.73 -10.78
C LEU A 196 6.07 7.45 -9.78
N ILE A 197 4.80 7.68 -10.14
CA ILE A 197 3.82 8.31 -9.23
C ILE A 197 3.66 7.50 -7.95
N PHE A 198 3.62 6.17 -8.06
CA PHE A 198 3.55 5.28 -6.91
C PHE A 198 4.81 5.34 -6.04
N SER A 199 5.99 5.23 -6.66
CA SER A 199 7.26 5.31 -5.93
C SER A 199 7.38 6.63 -5.16
N LEU A 200 7.10 7.75 -5.82
CA LEU A 200 7.20 9.08 -5.22
C LEU A 200 6.18 9.27 -4.10
N SER A 201 4.93 8.85 -4.32
CA SER A 201 3.88 8.91 -3.30
C SER A 201 4.26 8.13 -2.04
N ILE A 202 4.76 6.90 -2.20
CA ILE A 202 5.16 6.07 -1.06
C ILE A 202 6.36 6.66 -0.32
N CYS A 203 7.40 7.08 -1.04
CA CYS A 203 8.56 7.73 -0.41
C CYS A 203 8.14 8.99 0.37
N PHE A 204 7.22 9.78 -0.17
CA PHE A 204 6.68 10.96 0.50
C PHE A 204 5.90 10.60 1.76
N ILE A 205 5.05 9.56 1.71
CA ILE A 205 4.30 9.08 2.88
C ILE A 205 5.24 8.59 3.98
N TYR A 206 6.25 7.78 3.66
CA TYR A 206 7.22 7.30 4.65
C TYR A 206 8.07 8.43 5.24
N PHE A 207 8.40 9.43 4.44
CA PHE A 207 9.05 10.65 4.93
C PHE A 207 8.16 11.38 5.94
N LEU A 208 6.88 11.58 5.64
CA LEU A 208 5.92 12.18 6.57
C LEU A 208 5.76 11.37 7.86
N ILE A 209 5.61 10.05 7.76
CA ILE A 209 5.51 9.16 8.93
C ILE A 209 6.75 9.30 9.81
N THR A 210 7.94 9.35 9.21
CA THR A 210 9.20 9.54 9.94
C THR A 210 9.21 10.86 10.70
N ILE A 211 8.79 11.96 10.07
CA ILE A 211 8.68 13.28 10.75
C ILE A 211 7.67 13.23 11.89
N PHE A 212 6.47 12.70 11.65
CA PHE A 212 5.42 12.61 12.68
C PHE A 212 5.85 11.72 13.86
N GLN A 213 6.57 10.63 13.58
CA GLN A 213 7.12 9.75 14.60
C GLN A 213 8.23 10.43 15.41
N LEU A 214 9.13 11.20 14.78
CA LEU A 214 10.19 11.92 15.47
C LEU A 214 9.66 13.08 16.33
N THR A 215 8.57 13.70 15.90
CA THR A 215 7.91 14.80 16.62
C THR A 215 6.86 14.32 17.63
N ASN A 216 6.56 13.02 17.67
CA ASN A 216 5.51 12.41 18.49
C ASN A 216 4.13 13.07 18.34
N LEU A 217 3.84 13.71 17.20
CA LEU A 217 2.60 14.46 16.98
C LEU A 217 1.37 13.56 16.84
N MET A 218 1.56 12.29 16.46
CA MET A 218 0.49 11.37 16.15
C MET A 218 0.79 9.98 16.68
N SER A 219 -0.25 9.21 17.03
CA SER A 219 -0.05 7.84 17.46
C SER A 219 0.43 6.97 16.30
N LEU A 220 1.29 6.01 16.62
CA LEU A 220 1.87 5.12 15.63
C LEU A 220 0.81 4.32 14.85
N LYS A 221 -0.24 3.89 15.57
CA LYS A 221 -1.38 3.17 14.99
C LYS A 221 -2.07 4.00 13.92
N ASP A 222 -2.30 5.28 14.20
CA ASP A 222 -2.98 6.19 13.28
C ASP A 222 -2.12 6.45 12.04
N LEU A 223 -0.80 6.66 12.21
CA LEU A 223 0.15 6.82 11.11
C LEU A 223 0.17 5.60 10.17
N PHE A 224 0.26 4.39 10.72
CA PHE A 224 0.19 3.17 9.91
C PHE A 224 -1.18 2.94 9.29
N SER A 225 -2.27 3.35 9.94
CA SER A 225 -3.60 3.23 9.35
C SER A 225 -3.74 4.15 8.12
N ILE A 226 -3.19 5.37 8.17
CA ILE A 226 -3.14 6.28 7.02
C ILE A 226 -2.28 5.69 5.91
N GLU A 227 -1.05 5.28 6.24
CA GLU A 227 -0.12 4.65 5.30
C GLU A 227 -0.80 3.49 4.58
N TRP A 228 -1.38 2.57 5.34
CA TRP A 228 -2.04 1.40 4.82
C TRP A 228 -3.23 1.74 3.89
N ALA A 229 -4.08 2.69 4.29
CA ALA A 229 -5.20 3.12 3.46
C ALA A 229 -4.73 3.74 2.13
N VAL A 230 -3.72 4.60 2.18
CA VAL A 230 -3.18 5.27 0.99
C VAL A 230 -2.45 4.27 0.08
N SER A 231 -1.57 3.43 0.63
CA SER A 231 -0.86 2.37 -0.10
C SER A 231 -1.83 1.42 -0.79
N SER A 232 -2.91 1.01 -0.09
CA SER A 232 -3.95 0.15 -0.67
C SER A 232 -4.71 0.84 -1.82
N LYS A 233 -5.03 2.13 -1.68
CA LYS A 233 -5.74 2.90 -2.70
C LYS A 233 -4.90 3.05 -3.96
N ILE A 234 -3.66 3.51 -3.83
CA ILE A 234 -2.77 3.71 -4.97
C ILE A 234 -2.51 2.37 -5.68
N MET A 235 -2.26 1.29 -4.92
CA MET A 235 -2.08 -0.04 -5.52
C MET A 235 -3.33 -0.49 -6.28
N THR A 236 -4.51 -0.35 -5.67
CA THR A 236 -5.77 -0.74 -6.32
C THR A 236 -6.00 0.04 -7.61
N ASP A 237 -5.78 1.36 -7.61
CA ASP A 237 -5.99 2.20 -8.80
C ASP A 237 -4.96 1.89 -9.90
N GLN A 238 -3.74 1.49 -9.55
CA GLN A 238 -2.77 1.00 -10.54
C GLN A 238 -3.20 -0.34 -11.15
N VAL A 239 -3.59 -1.29 -10.31
CA VAL A 239 -4.00 -2.64 -10.75
C VAL A 239 -5.27 -2.54 -11.59
N TRP A 240 -6.22 -1.68 -11.20
CA TRP A 240 -7.44 -1.37 -11.94
C TRP A 240 -7.14 -0.79 -13.32
N ARG A 241 -6.28 0.22 -13.43
CA ARG A 241 -5.88 0.78 -14.72
C ARG A 241 -5.17 -0.25 -15.61
N SER A 242 -4.39 -1.15 -15.01
CA SER A 242 -3.79 -2.26 -15.75
C SER A 242 -4.84 -3.26 -16.25
N HIS A 243 -5.88 -3.53 -15.45
CA HIS A 243 -6.98 -4.42 -15.83
C HIS A 243 -7.79 -3.86 -17.01
N LEU A 244 -8.17 -2.58 -16.95
CA LEU A 244 -8.90 -1.91 -18.03
C LEU A 244 -8.14 -1.97 -19.35
N ARG A 245 -6.83 -1.66 -19.34
CA ARG A 245 -5.99 -1.74 -20.55
C ARG A 245 -5.93 -3.14 -21.15
N HIS A 246 -5.95 -4.18 -20.31
CA HIS A 246 -5.99 -5.56 -20.79
C HIS A 246 -7.36 -5.92 -21.41
N ALA A 247 -8.45 -5.42 -20.83
CA ALA A 247 -9.78 -5.61 -21.38
C ALA A 247 -9.95 -4.90 -22.74
N ASP A 248 -9.46 -3.66 -22.86
CA ASP A 248 -9.56 -2.88 -24.10
C ASP A 248 -8.75 -3.53 -25.25
N GLY A 249 -7.58 -4.09 -24.95
CA GLY A 249 -6.75 -4.78 -25.95
C GLY A 249 -7.33 -6.11 -26.47
N LEU A 250 -8.32 -6.68 -25.78
CA LEU A 250 -9.03 -7.90 -26.19
C LEU A 250 -10.21 -7.61 -27.13
N ASN A 251 -10.60 -6.34 -27.31
CA ASN A 251 -11.62 -5.90 -28.25
C ASN A 251 -11.01 -5.11 -29.45
N PRO A 252 -10.11 -5.71 -30.25
CA PRO A 252 -9.47 -5.01 -31.37
C PRO A 252 -10.42 -4.65 -32.52
N SER A 253 -11.66 -5.14 -32.52
CA SER A 253 -12.63 -4.89 -33.60
C SER A 253 -13.21 -3.48 -33.63
N GLU A 254 -13.17 -2.72 -32.54
CA GLU A 254 -13.66 -1.33 -32.50
C GLU A 254 -12.53 -0.29 -32.67
N SER A 255 -11.33 -0.53 -32.11
CA SER A 255 -10.23 0.44 -32.21
C SER A 255 -9.61 0.51 -33.61
N ALA A 256 -9.58 -0.61 -34.34
CA ALA A 256 -9.16 -0.62 -35.74
C ALA A 256 -10.11 0.18 -36.65
N CYS A 257 -11.38 0.33 -36.26
CA CYS A 257 -12.37 1.10 -37.02
C CYS A 257 -12.19 2.61 -36.80
N VAL A 258 -11.84 3.05 -35.59
CA VAL A 258 -11.62 4.48 -35.27
C VAL A 258 -10.30 5.00 -35.85
N ASP A 259 -9.23 4.20 -35.83
CA ASP A 259 -7.96 4.59 -36.45
C ASP A 259 -8.03 4.59 -37.99
N ALA A 260 -8.80 3.67 -38.59
CA ALA A 260 -9.09 3.69 -40.03
C ALA A 260 -9.98 4.88 -40.45
N PHE A 261 -10.91 5.31 -39.59
CA PHE A 261 -11.76 6.47 -39.86
C PHE A 261 -10.98 7.80 -39.76
N ASN A 262 -10.03 7.90 -38.81
CA ASN A 262 -9.18 9.08 -38.68
C ASN A 262 -8.10 9.18 -39.77
N MET A 263 -7.55 8.07 -40.27
CA MET A 263 -6.64 8.10 -41.43
C MET A 263 -7.32 8.59 -42.72
N ASN A 264 -8.60 8.28 -42.92
CA ASN A 264 -9.35 8.77 -44.08
C ASN A 264 -9.76 10.25 -43.96
N LEU A 265 -9.93 10.79 -42.75
CA LEU A 265 -10.23 12.22 -42.58
C LEU A 265 -9.00 13.10 -42.84
N THR A 266 -7.79 12.65 -42.47
CA THR A 266 -6.55 13.40 -42.73
C THR A 266 -6.09 13.37 -44.19
N ALA A 267 -6.69 12.53 -45.04
CA ALA A 267 -6.37 12.45 -46.47
C ALA A 267 -7.23 13.38 -47.35
N ILE A 268 -8.23 14.07 -46.79
CA ILE A 268 -9.18 14.90 -47.57
C ILE A 268 -8.90 16.41 -47.46
N GLU A 269 -8.05 16.87 -46.53
CA GLU A 269 -7.67 18.28 -46.40
C GLU A 269 -6.28 18.60 -46.95
N ILE A 270 -6.03 18.36 -48.24
CA ILE A 270 -5.07 19.16 -49.01
C ILE A 270 -5.62 19.31 -50.45
N LYS A 271 -6.33 20.42 -50.70
CA LYS A 271 -6.41 21.03 -52.03
C LYS A 271 -6.62 22.53 -51.92
#